data_AF-A0A6H1K7T8-F1
#
_entry.id   AF-A0A6H1K7T8-F1
#
_cell.length_a   1.000
_cell.length_b   1.000
_cell.length_c   1.000
_cell.angle_alpha   90.00
_cell.angle_beta   90.00
_cell.angle_gamma   90.00
#
_symmetry.space_group_name_H-M   'P 1'
#
loop_
_entity.id
_entity.type
_entity.pdbx_description
1 polymer ?
#
loop_
_entity_poly.entity_id
_entity_poly.type
_entity_poly.pdbx_seq_one_letter_code
_entity_poly.pdbx_strand_id
1 'polypeptide(L)'
;MADNARAKKLADLIREVVAQKLQRGIKDPRLGTHVTITDTRVTGDLREATVFYTVYGDDEDRASAAAGLESAKGILRSAVGAAAGTKFTPTLAFVADALPENAKTIEDLLDKARASDAQVREVSSGAQYAGEADPYRKPGEDEDDEGTAAE
;
A
#
# COMPACT_ATOMS: atom_id res chain seq x y z
N MET A 1 -28.73 4.13 9.42
CA MET A 1 -27.66 3.17 9.06
C MET A 1 -27.90 2.42 7.73
N ALA A 2 -29.08 2.49 7.10
CA ALA A 2 -29.37 1.78 5.84
C ALA A 2 -28.70 2.38 4.59
N ASP A 3 -28.47 3.70 4.55
CA ASP A 3 -27.93 4.39 3.37
C ASP A 3 -26.49 3.99 3.02
N ASN A 4 -25.68 3.66 4.03
CA ASN A 4 -24.28 3.32 3.84
C ASN A 4 -24.10 1.98 3.12
N ALA A 5 -24.99 1.01 3.38
CA ALA A 5 -24.96 -0.29 2.70
C ALA A 5 -25.32 -0.18 1.21
N ARG A 6 -26.25 0.72 0.86
CA ARG A 6 -26.64 0.97 -0.54
C ARG A 6 -25.55 1.73 -1.29
N ALA A 7 -24.97 2.75 -0.66
CA ALA A 7 -23.84 3.49 -1.20
C ALA A 7 -22.64 2.55 -1.47
N LYS A 8 -22.33 1.65 -0.54
CA LYS A 8 -21.25 0.67 -0.70
C LYS A 8 -21.48 -0.28 -1.88
N LYS A 9 -22.69 -0.86 -2.00
CA LYS A 9 -23.04 -1.72 -3.15
C LYS A 9 -22.93 -0.98 -4.49
N LEU A 10 -23.38 0.27 -4.53
CA LEU A 10 -23.27 1.10 -5.72
C LEU A 10 -21.80 1.42 -6.03
N ALA A 11 -20.98 1.69 -5.02
CA ALA A 11 -19.56 1.94 -5.18
C ALA A 11 -18.82 0.72 -5.77
N ASP A 12 -19.08 -0.48 -5.25
CA ASP A 12 -18.52 -1.73 -5.75
C ASP A 12 -18.93 -1.97 -7.22
N LEU A 13 -20.21 -1.76 -7.55
CA LEU A 13 -20.71 -1.88 -8.91
C LEU A 13 -20.05 -0.86 -9.87
N ILE A 14 -19.93 0.41 -9.45
CA ILE A 14 -19.28 1.45 -10.25
C ILE A 14 -17.83 1.05 -10.52
N ARG A 15 -17.10 0.58 -9.48
CA ARG A 15 -15.72 0.13 -9.62
C ARG A 15 -15.61 -0.97 -10.69
N GLU A 16 -16.46 -2.00 -10.61
CA GLU A 16 -16.43 -3.11 -11.55
C GLU A 16 -16.75 -2.67 -12.99
N VAL A 17 -17.83 -1.90 -13.18
CA VAL A 17 -18.28 -1.46 -14.50
C VAL A 17 -17.26 -0.54 -15.15
N VAL A 18 -16.70 0.42 -14.39
CA VAL A 18 -15.68 1.34 -14.89
C VAL A 18 -14.41 0.59 -15.26
N ALA A 19 -13.94 -0.33 -14.40
CA ALA A 19 -12.76 -1.16 -14.69
C ALA A 19 -12.97 -2.01 -15.95
N GLN A 20 -14.11 -2.69 -16.09
CA GLN A 20 -14.43 -3.48 -17.29
C GLN A 20 -14.51 -2.62 -18.56
N LYS A 21 -15.08 -1.41 -18.47
CA LYS A 21 -15.18 -0.49 -19.61
C LYS A 21 -13.84 0.10 -20.00
N LEU A 22 -12.96 0.39 -19.06
CA LEU A 22 -11.58 0.79 -19.36
C LEU A 22 -10.82 -0.33 -20.08
N GLN A 23 -10.97 -1.59 -19.61
CA GLN A 23 -10.23 -2.72 -20.18
C GLN A 23 -10.69 -3.14 -21.58
N ARG A 24 -11.99 -3.08 -21.88
CA ARG A 24 -12.57 -3.65 -23.12
C ARG A 24 -13.35 -2.66 -23.98
N GLY A 25 -13.71 -1.50 -23.44
CA GLY A 25 -14.69 -0.59 -24.04
C GLY A 25 -14.13 0.74 -24.53
N ILE A 26 -12.97 1.17 -24.05
CA ILE A 26 -12.38 2.46 -24.40
C ILE A 26 -11.15 2.23 -25.29
N LYS A 27 -11.24 2.69 -26.56
CA LYS A 27 -10.15 2.65 -27.54
C LYS A 27 -9.31 3.94 -27.54
N ASP A 28 -9.29 4.67 -26.43
CA ASP A 28 -8.47 5.87 -26.33
C ASP A 28 -7.02 5.44 -26.02
N PRO A 29 -6.04 5.75 -26.91
CA PRO A 29 -4.64 5.41 -26.66
C PRO A 29 -4.09 6.04 -25.38
N ARG A 30 -4.70 7.13 -24.87
CA ARG A 30 -4.33 7.78 -23.61
C ARG A 30 -4.73 6.99 -22.36
N LEU A 31 -5.60 6.00 -22.50
CA LEU A 31 -6.14 5.19 -21.40
C LEU A 31 -5.74 3.71 -21.48
N GLY A 32 -5.06 3.29 -22.55
CA GLY A 32 -5.10 1.93 -23.08
C GLY A 32 -4.46 0.80 -22.25
N THR A 33 -3.55 1.09 -21.31
CA THR A 33 -2.85 -0.01 -20.58
C THR A 33 -2.34 0.34 -19.19
N HIS A 34 -2.33 1.61 -18.81
CA HIS A 34 -1.58 2.10 -17.64
C HIS A 34 -2.47 2.58 -16.50
N VAL A 35 -3.80 2.66 -16.71
CA VAL A 35 -4.75 3.17 -15.72
C VAL A 35 -5.42 2.01 -14.99
N THR A 36 -5.30 1.99 -13.66
CA THR A 36 -5.95 1.00 -12.79
C THR A 36 -6.91 1.71 -11.84
N ILE A 37 -8.13 1.20 -11.68
CA ILE A 37 -9.09 1.71 -10.70
C ILE A 37 -8.85 1.00 -9.37
N THR A 38 -8.50 1.77 -8.34
CA THR A 38 -8.20 1.23 -7.00
C THR A 38 -9.47 1.11 -6.17
N ASP A 39 -10.26 2.18 -6.10
CA ASP A 39 -11.44 2.25 -5.24
C ASP A 39 -12.50 3.21 -5.79
N THR A 40 -13.72 3.11 -5.28
CA THR A 40 -14.78 4.08 -5.55
C THR A 40 -15.49 4.43 -4.25
N ARG A 41 -15.83 5.70 -4.06
CA ARG A 41 -16.68 6.17 -2.96
C ARG A 41 -17.90 6.86 -3.50
N VAL A 42 -19.04 6.65 -2.85
CA VAL A 42 -20.31 7.26 -3.22
C VAL A 42 -20.83 8.03 -2.01
N THR A 43 -21.37 9.22 -2.25
CA THR A 43 -21.99 10.05 -1.21
C THR A 43 -23.25 9.39 -0.65
N GLY A 44 -23.64 9.76 0.58
CA GLY A 44 -24.81 9.16 1.24
C GLY A 44 -26.14 9.39 0.51
N ASP A 45 -26.22 10.44 -0.32
CA ASP A 45 -27.37 10.76 -1.16
C ASP A 45 -27.32 10.11 -2.56
N LEU A 46 -26.28 9.33 -2.86
CA LEU A 46 -26.06 8.59 -4.11
C LEU A 46 -25.99 9.47 -5.37
N ARG A 47 -25.72 10.77 -5.22
CA ARG A 47 -25.65 11.72 -6.35
C ARG A 47 -24.25 11.90 -6.90
N GLU A 48 -23.23 11.66 -6.09
CA GLU A 48 -21.83 11.84 -6.47
C GLU A 48 -21.04 10.58 -6.17
N ALA A 49 -20.14 10.23 -7.09
CA ALA A 49 -19.24 9.12 -6.95
C ALA A 49 -17.82 9.55 -7.32
N THR A 50 -16.88 9.33 -6.41
CA THR A 50 -15.45 9.57 -6.63
C THR A 50 -14.77 8.25 -6.94
N VAL A 51 -14.17 8.15 -8.13
CA VAL A 51 -13.41 7.00 -8.60
C VAL A 51 -11.93 7.31 -8.42
N PHE A 52 -11.26 6.48 -7.62
CA PHE A 52 -9.82 6.56 -7.38
C PHE A 52 -9.08 5.69 -8.38
N TYR A 53 -8.06 6.25 -9.02
CA TYR A 53 -7.27 5.55 -10.01
C TYR A 53 -5.77 5.81 -9.84
N THR A 54 -4.97 4.83 -10.20
CA THR A 54 -3.52 4.96 -10.33
C THR A 54 -3.11 4.85 -11.79
N VAL A 55 -2.03 5.54 -12.16
CA VAL A 55 -1.44 5.48 -13.49
C VAL A 55 -0.01 5.01 -13.35
N TYR A 56 0.33 3.96 -14.10
CA TYR A 56 1.70 3.51 -14.22
C TYR A 56 2.42 4.35 -15.27
N GLY A 57 3.30 5.25 -14.87
CA GLY A 57 3.99 6.16 -15.81
C GLY A 57 4.56 7.39 -15.13
N ASP A 58 5.01 8.33 -15.95
CA ASP A 58 5.49 9.63 -15.51
C ASP A 58 4.35 10.66 -15.32
N ASP A 59 4.70 11.90 -15.01
CA ASP A 59 3.71 12.97 -14.78
C ASP A 59 2.95 13.35 -16.06
N GLU A 60 3.55 13.17 -17.24
CA GLU A 60 2.89 13.41 -18.53
C GLU A 60 1.82 12.34 -18.79
N ASP A 61 2.13 11.08 -18.51
CA ASP A 61 1.16 9.98 -18.55
C ASP A 61 -0.01 10.20 -17.58
N ARG A 62 0.27 10.67 -16.36
CA ARG A 62 -0.78 11.00 -15.38
C ARG A 62 -1.72 12.08 -15.89
N ALA A 63 -1.18 13.16 -16.48
CA ALA A 63 -1.96 14.25 -17.03
C ALA A 63 -2.79 13.81 -18.26
N SER A 64 -2.18 13.02 -19.14
CA SER A 64 -2.84 12.44 -20.31
C SER A 64 -3.99 11.51 -19.93
N ALA A 65 -3.78 10.64 -18.93
CA ALA A 65 -4.79 9.75 -18.39
C ALA A 65 -5.93 10.52 -17.71
N ALA A 66 -5.63 11.59 -16.96
CA ALA A 66 -6.65 12.45 -16.37
C ALA A 66 -7.57 13.07 -17.44
N ALA A 67 -6.97 13.61 -18.51
CA ALA A 67 -7.73 14.16 -19.64
C ALA A 67 -8.56 13.10 -20.37
N GLY A 68 -8.02 11.89 -20.53
CA GLY A 68 -8.74 10.74 -21.10
C GLY A 68 -9.94 10.31 -20.25
N LEU A 69 -9.78 10.24 -18.93
CA LEU A 69 -10.87 9.87 -18.02
C LEU A 69 -11.99 10.92 -18.04
N GLU A 70 -11.63 12.19 -18.08
CA GLU A 70 -12.63 13.26 -18.14
C GLU A 70 -13.38 13.27 -19.49
N SER A 71 -12.71 12.96 -20.61
CA SER A 71 -13.38 12.81 -21.91
C SER A 71 -14.29 11.58 -21.96
N ALA A 72 -13.88 10.47 -21.33
CA ALA A 72 -14.64 9.23 -21.26
C ALA A 72 -15.77 9.25 -20.22
N LYS A 73 -15.84 10.28 -19.37
CA LYS A 73 -16.81 10.42 -18.27
C LYS A 73 -18.25 10.18 -18.69
N GLY A 74 -18.68 10.72 -19.84
CA GLY A 74 -20.04 10.56 -20.35
C GLY A 74 -20.36 9.10 -20.71
N ILE A 75 -19.42 8.41 -21.36
CA ILE A 75 -19.54 7.00 -21.75
C ILE A 75 -19.54 6.11 -20.50
N LEU A 76 -18.61 6.35 -19.58
CA LEU A 76 -18.50 5.62 -18.31
C LEU A 76 -19.76 5.78 -17.46
N ARG A 77 -20.27 7.01 -17.32
CA ARG A 77 -21.52 7.29 -16.61
C ARG A 77 -22.70 6.56 -17.26
N SER A 78 -22.79 6.56 -18.58
CA SER A 78 -23.87 5.86 -19.29
C SER A 78 -23.82 4.35 -19.06
N ALA A 79 -22.62 3.76 -19.08
CA ALA A 79 -22.42 2.34 -18.79
C ALA A 79 -22.81 1.99 -17.34
N VAL A 80 -22.41 2.82 -16.37
CA VAL A 80 -22.80 2.68 -14.97
C VAL A 80 -24.32 2.75 -14.82
N GLY A 81 -24.99 3.71 -15.47
CA GLY A 81 -26.45 3.83 -15.43
C GLY A 81 -27.16 2.58 -15.97
N ALA A 82 -26.66 2.03 -17.08
CA ALA A 82 -27.20 0.81 -17.68
C ALA A 82 -27.04 -0.41 -16.75
N ALA A 83 -25.91 -0.54 -16.05
CA ALA A 83 -25.65 -1.64 -15.14
C ALA A 83 -26.38 -1.51 -13.80
N ALA A 84 -26.48 -0.29 -13.26
CA ALA A 84 -27.08 -0.04 -11.94
C ALA A 84 -28.62 -0.04 -11.97
N GLY A 85 -29.24 0.20 -13.13
CA GLY A 85 -30.69 0.29 -13.25
C GLY A 85 -31.31 1.40 -12.37
N THR A 86 -30.54 2.43 -12.04
CA THR A 86 -30.97 3.50 -11.14
C THR A 86 -31.71 4.60 -11.88
N LYS A 87 -32.70 5.21 -11.22
CA LYS A 87 -33.40 6.39 -11.74
C LYS A 87 -32.46 7.59 -11.94
N PHE A 88 -31.47 7.71 -11.05
CA PHE A 88 -30.42 8.72 -11.12
C PHE A 88 -29.07 8.04 -11.13
N THR A 89 -28.27 8.34 -12.14
CA THR A 89 -26.88 7.91 -12.20
C THR A 89 -26.01 8.99 -11.56
N PRO A 90 -25.18 8.64 -10.55
CA PRO A 90 -24.30 9.60 -9.91
C PRO A 90 -23.35 10.25 -10.92
N THR A 91 -22.92 11.47 -10.61
CA THR A 91 -21.83 12.13 -11.33
C THR A 91 -20.51 11.48 -10.93
N LEU A 92 -19.70 11.11 -11.92
CA LEU A 92 -18.38 10.52 -11.67
C LEU A 92 -17.33 11.63 -11.58
N ALA A 93 -16.55 11.65 -10.51
CA ALA A 93 -15.34 12.44 -10.36
C ALA A 93 -14.13 11.49 -10.31
N PHE A 94 -13.02 11.87 -10.95
CA PHE A 94 -11.81 11.05 -10.98
C PHE A 94 -10.73 11.71 -10.13
N VAL A 95 -10.11 10.93 -9.26
CA VAL A 95 -9.03 11.39 -8.38
C VAL A 95 -7.86 10.43 -8.48
N ALA A 96 -6.68 10.96 -8.79
CA ALA A 96 -5.45 10.18 -8.81
C ALA A 96 -5.10 9.74 -7.39
N ASP A 97 -4.75 8.46 -7.25
CA ASP A 97 -4.33 7.87 -6.00
C ASP A 97 -2.85 8.17 -5.75
N ALA A 98 -2.50 8.53 -4.52
CA ALA A 98 -1.12 8.80 -4.10
C ALA A 98 -0.33 7.52 -3.80
N LEU A 99 -0.98 6.35 -3.80
CA LEU A 99 -0.39 5.07 -3.40
C LEU A 99 0.90 4.62 -4.12
N PRO A 100 1.17 4.86 -5.42
CA PRO A 100 2.38 4.31 -6.05
C PRO A 100 3.70 4.83 -5.46
N GLU A 101 3.73 6.04 -4.86
CA GLU A 101 4.94 6.58 -4.22
C GLU A 101 5.30 5.84 -2.92
N ASN A 102 4.28 5.32 -2.21
CA ASN A 102 4.48 4.61 -0.95
C ASN A 102 5.10 3.23 -1.14
N ALA A 103 4.83 2.56 -2.28
CA ALA A 103 5.36 1.21 -2.53
C ALA A 103 6.90 1.21 -2.64
N LYS A 104 7.47 2.15 -3.41
CA LYS A 104 8.93 2.33 -3.51
C LYS A 104 9.56 2.65 -2.16
N THR A 105 8.93 3.54 -1.40
CA THR A 105 9.40 3.91 -0.06
C THR A 105 9.43 2.70 0.87
N ILE A 106 8.42 1.83 0.82
CA ILE A 106 8.37 0.60 1.60
C ILE A 106 9.47 -0.38 1.14
N GLU A 107 9.67 -0.57 -0.16
CA GLU A 107 10.77 -1.39 -0.70
C GLU A 107 12.14 -0.92 -0.23
N ASP A 108 12.42 0.38 -0.33
CA ASP A 108 13.67 0.98 0.13
C ASP A 108 13.90 0.76 1.64
N LEU A 109 12.84 0.84 2.44
CA LEU A 109 12.91 0.58 3.88
C LEU A 109 13.16 -0.90 4.19
N LEU A 110 12.53 -1.82 3.45
CA LEU A 110 12.76 -3.26 3.58
C LEU A 110 14.20 -3.64 3.23
N ASP A 111 14.74 -3.07 2.15
CA ASP A 111 16.12 -3.37 1.74
C ASP A 111 17.14 -2.82 2.74
N LYS A 112 16.90 -1.63 3.30
CA LYS A 112 17.70 -1.10 4.42
C LYS A 112 17.65 -2.01 5.65
N ALA A 113 16.47 -2.50 6.03
CA ALA A 113 16.31 -3.39 7.16
C ALA A 113 17.07 -4.71 6.96
N ARG A 114 16.96 -5.32 5.77
CA ARG A 114 17.71 -6.54 5.42
C ARG A 114 19.22 -6.35 5.49
N ALA A 115 19.72 -5.21 5.01
CA ALA A 115 21.13 -4.87 5.08
C ALA A 115 21.61 -4.73 6.53
N SER A 116 20.82 -4.06 7.38
CA SER A 116 21.13 -3.93 8.82
C SER A 116 21.14 -5.28 9.54
N ASP A 117 20.15 -6.14 9.29
CA ASP A 117 20.06 -7.47 9.87
C ASP A 117 21.25 -8.36 9.46
N ALA A 118 21.67 -8.28 8.19
CA ALA A 118 22.85 -8.99 7.71
C ALA A 118 24.12 -8.53 8.43
N GLN A 119 24.26 -7.22 8.66
CA GLN A 119 25.40 -6.64 9.36
C GLN A 119 25.45 -7.08 10.84
N VAL A 120 24.31 -7.09 11.54
CA VAL A 120 24.22 -7.59 12.92
C VAL A 120 24.58 -9.08 13.00
N ARG A 121 24.15 -9.88 12.01
CA ARG A 121 24.47 -11.30 11.93
C ARG A 121 25.96 -11.56 11.72
N GLU A 122 26.61 -10.75 10.88
CA GLU A 122 28.06 -10.81 10.67
C GLU A 122 28.81 -10.47 11.97
N VAL A 123 28.46 -9.36 12.62
CA VAL A 123 29.11 -8.93 13.88
C VAL A 123 28.92 -9.97 15.00
N SER A 124 27.75 -10.60 15.10
CA SER A 124 27.47 -11.61 16.13
C SER A 124 28.12 -12.95 15.87
N SER A 125 28.41 -13.31 14.61
CA SER A 125 29.04 -14.59 14.26
C SER A 125 30.47 -14.75 14.77
N GLY A 126 31.18 -13.63 14.98
CA GLY A 126 32.53 -13.60 15.54
C GLY A 126 32.60 -13.15 17.01
N ALA A 127 31.47 -12.86 17.65
CA ALA A 127 31.45 -12.33 19.00
C ALA A 127 31.70 -13.44 20.03
N GLN A 128 32.73 -13.26 20.87
CA GLN A 128 32.92 -14.08 22.07
C GLN A 128 32.01 -13.56 23.18
N TYR A 129 31.42 -14.47 23.95
CA TYR A 129 30.59 -14.12 25.10
C TYR A 129 31.44 -13.32 26.10
N ALA A 130 30.89 -12.23 26.64
CA ALA A 130 31.62 -11.32 27.54
C ALA A 130 31.92 -11.91 28.93
N GLY A 131 31.54 -13.15 29.18
CA GLY A 131 31.76 -13.87 30.44
C GLY A 131 32.51 -15.19 30.25
N GLU A 132 33.07 -15.68 31.34
CA GLU A 132 33.66 -17.01 31.40
C GLU A 132 32.57 -18.10 31.37
N ALA A 133 32.93 -19.31 30.94
CA ALA A 133 31.98 -20.42 30.75
C ALA A 133 31.29 -20.88 32.05
N ASP A 134 31.86 -20.56 33.21
CA ASP A 134 31.29 -20.84 34.51
C ASP A 134 31.27 -19.55 35.36
N PRO A 135 30.10 -18.91 35.56
CA PRO A 135 29.99 -17.67 36.31
C PRO A 135 29.97 -17.88 37.84
N TYR A 136 30.10 -19.12 38.33
CA TYR A 136 30.02 -19.42 39.75
C TYR A 136 31.41 -19.62 40.38
N ARG A 137 31.66 -18.92 41.49
CA ARG A 137 32.83 -19.14 42.34
C ARG A 137 32.79 -20.57 42.87
N LYS A 138 33.82 -21.36 42.59
CA LYS A 138 33.94 -22.71 43.13
C LYS A 138 34.31 -22.64 44.61
N PRO A 139 33.58 -23.35 45.50
CA PRO A 139 33.97 -23.41 46.90
C PRO A 139 35.30 -24.16 47.02
N GLY A 140 36.38 -23.43 47.37
CA GLY A 140 37.72 -23.98 47.59
C GLY A 140 38.89 -23.15 47.03
N GLU A 141 38.66 -22.08 46.26
CA GLU A 141 39.74 -21.26 45.67
C GLU A 141 40.18 -20.06 46.54
N ASP A 142 39.75 -19.99 47.80
CA ASP A 142 40.07 -18.90 48.76
C ASP A 142 40.91 -19.37 49.97
N GLU A 143 41.79 -20.36 49.82
CA GLU A 143 42.68 -20.79 50.92
C GLU A 143 44.15 -20.33 50.78
N ASP A 144 44.50 -19.53 49.76
CA ASP A 144 45.89 -19.14 49.48
C ASP A 144 46.23 -17.65 49.76
N ASP A 145 45.48 -16.95 50.63
CA ASP A 145 45.87 -15.59 51.06
C ASP A 145 45.55 -15.32 52.54
N GLU A 146 46.05 -16.15 53.46
CA GLU A 146 46.22 -15.72 54.86
C GLU A 146 47.32 -16.55 55.55
N GLY A 147 48.55 -16.02 55.61
CA GLY A 147 49.51 -16.42 56.63
C GLY A 147 50.99 -16.51 56.23
N THR A 148 51.64 -15.38 55.98
CA THR A 148 53.09 -15.27 56.27
C THR A 148 53.35 -14.05 57.14
N ALA A 149 53.14 -14.22 58.45
CA ALA A 149 53.68 -13.35 59.50
C ALA A 149 54.65 -14.16 60.36
N ALA A 150 55.77 -13.52 60.74
CA ALA A 150 56.94 -14.02 61.48
C ALA A 150 57.93 -14.84 60.63
N GLU A 151 59.26 -14.62 60.67
CA GLU A 151 60.16 -14.01 61.66
C GLU A 151 61.35 -13.31 60.95
#